data_AF-A0A9D0T3F3-F1
#
_entry.id   AF-A0A9D0T3F3-F1
#
_cell.length_a   1.000
_cell.length_b   1.000
_cell.length_c   1.000
_cell.angle_alpha   90.00
_cell.angle_beta   90.00
_cell.angle_gamma   90.00
#
_symmetry.space_group_name_H-M   'P 1'
#
loop_
_entity.id
_entity.type
_entity.pdbx_description
1 polymer ?
#
loop_
_entity_poly.entity_id
_entity_poly.type
_entity_poly.pdbx_seq_one_letter_code
_entity_poly.pdbx_strand_id
1 'polypeptide(L)'
;MSFMDIYLIVPSAFASGMIWFVLLAVLLYIARDPAHQAIRSLSRVIHNSMRLSASAVARSERWMLQRNKDVLLAQGREAAERMIEREFERIDATVRRDLAEYPALHRQLSEEATRLDEDYQSSVEVPPAPPGWIKAVEAVAKIPAKGDPVVSNILEDIHVSLEKASDDAMEQCRKSSRERHQILKGMLPHWRRVSQRLSQVNKNVDSLLLRSKSIDRHMEEYENIVQGTNQAVRTLSSSSITQFFVSAFVLAIAVGGAAINFNLIATPMAEMVGGTSRIMGYSVASIAAMVIILVEIAMGLFLMEALRITRLFPVIGALDDKLRRGILWAAFIFLFSLAGIEAGLAYMRELLMQDAAATRALLRADGATEIVQNSHLWITTAAQMGMGFILPFALTFVAIPLESFVHSLRTVLGVLAVSILRTVMWSLRLLGNLARFTGRLLINVYDLLIFAPLWVEQLIKTSGKRKAEAVDDMAEPETVSPLARESA
;
A
#
# COMPACT_ATOMS: atom_id res chain seq x y z
N MET A 1 2.21 25.88 -75.72
CA MET A 1 3.22 24.81 -75.73
C MET A 1 2.92 23.93 -74.53
N SER A 2 2.61 22.66 -74.76
CA SER A 2 2.23 21.77 -73.66
C SER A 2 3.47 21.41 -72.85
N PHE A 3 3.32 21.11 -71.56
CA PHE A 3 4.43 20.72 -70.69
C PHE A 3 5.25 19.51 -71.22
N MET A 4 4.70 18.76 -72.17
CA MET A 4 5.35 17.62 -72.83
C MET A 4 6.36 18.01 -73.91
N ASP A 5 6.23 19.18 -74.54
CA ASP A 5 7.12 19.61 -75.63
C ASP A 5 8.49 20.10 -75.11
N ILE A 6 8.58 20.43 -73.82
CA ILE A 6 9.82 20.89 -73.16
C ILE A 6 10.77 19.71 -72.88
N TYR A 7 10.27 18.49 -72.76
CA TYR A 7 11.06 17.30 -72.44
C TYR A 7 11.56 16.53 -73.68
N LEU A 8 11.16 16.91 -74.89
CA LEU A 8 11.53 16.27 -76.16
C LEU A 8 12.59 17.09 -76.89
N ILE A 9 13.86 16.89 -76.53
CA ILE A 9 15.04 17.47 -77.22
C ILE A 9 15.20 16.86 -78.63
N VAL A 10 14.71 15.63 -78.83
CA VAL A 10 14.79 14.83 -80.08
C VAL A 10 13.41 14.19 -80.35
N PRO A 11 13.00 13.93 -81.61
CA PRO A 11 11.67 13.39 -81.94
C PRO A 11 11.34 12.03 -81.32
N SER A 12 12.35 11.27 -80.86
CA SER A 12 12.15 10.00 -80.16
C SER A 12 12.22 10.21 -78.63
N ALA A 13 11.12 9.86 -77.95
CA ALA A 13 11.00 9.98 -76.49
C ALA A 13 12.13 9.24 -75.74
N PHE A 14 12.59 8.11 -76.28
CA PHE A 14 13.69 7.34 -75.73
C PHE A 14 15.04 8.07 -75.81
N ALA A 15 15.36 8.71 -76.96
CA ALA A 15 16.64 9.41 -77.11
C ALA A 15 16.70 10.68 -76.26
N SER A 16 15.58 11.42 -76.17
CA SER A 16 15.49 12.58 -75.28
C SER A 16 15.67 12.20 -73.81
N GLY A 17 15.04 11.09 -73.37
CA GLY A 17 15.23 10.56 -72.02
C GLY A 17 16.68 10.16 -71.72
N MET A 18 17.38 9.56 -72.69
CA MET A 18 18.78 9.19 -72.55
C MET A 18 19.70 10.43 -72.44
N ILE A 19 19.44 11.47 -73.24
CA ILE A 19 20.19 12.74 -73.18
C ILE A 19 19.98 13.41 -71.82
N TRP A 20 18.75 13.50 -71.34
CA TRP A 20 18.45 14.03 -70.01
C TRP A 20 19.11 13.22 -68.89
N PHE A 21 19.15 11.89 -69.00
CA PHE A 21 19.82 11.02 -68.05
C PHE A 21 21.33 11.28 -68.00
N VAL A 22 21.99 11.41 -69.15
CA VAL A 22 23.43 11.73 -69.23
C VAL A 22 23.72 13.13 -68.69
N LEU A 23 22.91 14.11 -69.05
CA LEU A 23 23.06 15.50 -68.60
C LEU A 23 22.88 15.61 -67.08
N LEU A 24 21.88 14.90 -66.53
CA LEU A 24 21.66 14.78 -65.09
C LEU A 24 22.84 14.07 -64.40
N ALA A 25 23.38 13.00 -64.99
CA ALA A 25 24.52 12.27 -64.42
C ALA A 25 25.80 13.13 -64.36
N VAL A 26 26.07 13.93 -65.41
CA VAL A 26 27.19 14.88 -65.44
C VAL A 26 27.00 16.00 -64.40
N LEU A 27 25.79 16.55 -64.30
CA LEU A 27 25.47 17.58 -63.32
C LEU A 27 25.63 17.06 -61.88
N LEU A 28 25.17 15.85 -61.60
CA LEU A 28 25.37 15.16 -60.32
C LEU A 28 26.86 14.90 -60.04
N TYR A 29 27.65 14.51 -61.04
CA TYR A 29 29.08 14.29 -60.87
C TYR A 29 29.83 15.58 -60.47
N ILE A 30 29.53 16.73 -61.10
CA ILE A 30 30.13 18.02 -60.74
C ILE A 30 29.73 18.44 -59.31
N ALA A 31 28.49 18.17 -58.91
CA ALA A 31 27.96 18.51 -57.59
C ALA A 31 28.37 17.52 -56.48
N ARG A 32 29.21 16.52 -56.77
CA ARG A 32 29.51 15.41 -55.84
C ARG A 32 30.08 15.87 -54.50
N ASP A 33 31.15 16.65 -54.51
CA ASP A 33 31.80 17.12 -53.29
C ASP A 33 30.89 18.00 -52.41
N PRO A 34 30.20 19.03 -52.95
CA PRO A 34 29.25 19.79 -52.16
C PRO A 34 28.07 18.95 -51.67
N ALA A 35 27.58 17.98 -52.46
CA ALA A 35 26.53 17.05 -52.03
C ALA A 35 26.99 16.14 -50.87
N HIS A 36 28.18 15.55 -50.96
CA HIS A 36 28.76 14.74 -49.89
C HIS A 36 28.97 15.56 -48.61
N GLN A 37 29.48 16.78 -48.73
CA GLN A 37 29.66 17.67 -47.58
C GLN A 37 28.32 18.09 -46.96
N ALA A 38 27.29 18.38 -47.78
CA ALA A 38 25.94 18.68 -47.32
C ALA A 38 25.31 17.49 -46.57
N ILE A 39 25.38 16.28 -47.13
CA ILE A 39 24.83 15.08 -46.48
C ILE A 39 25.55 14.78 -45.17
N ARG A 40 26.90 14.85 -45.14
CA ARG A 40 27.68 14.60 -43.91
C ARG A 40 27.45 15.67 -42.85
N SER A 41 27.36 16.94 -43.24
CA SER A 41 27.11 18.04 -42.29
C SER A 41 25.70 17.95 -41.71
N LEU A 42 24.67 17.76 -42.55
CA LEU A 42 23.29 17.57 -42.11
C LEU A 42 23.14 16.37 -41.18
N SER A 43 23.70 15.22 -41.58
CA SER A 43 23.69 14.00 -40.76
C SER A 43 24.39 14.21 -39.41
N ARG A 44 25.52 14.93 -39.38
CA ARG A 44 26.22 15.28 -38.12
C ARG A 44 25.41 16.22 -37.24
N VAL A 45 24.78 17.24 -37.81
CA VAL A 45 23.93 18.19 -37.07
C VAL A 45 22.74 17.47 -36.45
N ILE A 46 22.02 16.64 -37.22
CA ILE A 46 20.90 15.84 -36.72
C ILE A 46 21.37 14.89 -35.61
N HIS A 47 22.48 14.17 -35.83
CA HIS A 47 23.05 13.28 -34.82
C HIS A 47 23.39 14.01 -33.51
N ASN A 48 24.08 15.14 -33.61
CA ASN A 48 24.52 15.92 -32.45
C ASN A 48 23.33 16.52 -31.70
N SER A 49 22.35 17.07 -32.43
CA SER A 49 21.10 17.59 -31.86
C SER A 49 20.36 16.50 -31.07
N MET A 50 20.19 15.31 -31.66
CA MET A 50 19.55 14.18 -30.98
C MET A 50 20.31 13.72 -29.72
N ARG A 51 21.65 13.75 -29.74
CA ARG A 51 22.46 13.45 -28.54
C ARG A 51 22.36 14.50 -27.45
N LEU A 52 22.30 15.77 -27.81
CA LEU A 52 22.09 16.87 -26.86
C LEU A 52 20.71 16.74 -26.21
N SER A 53 19.66 16.53 -27.01
CA SER A 53 18.30 16.29 -26.52
C SER A 53 18.23 15.07 -25.61
N ALA A 54 18.87 13.96 -25.97
CA ALA A 54 18.92 12.76 -25.12
C ALA A 54 19.62 13.04 -23.77
N SER A 55 20.65 13.89 -23.77
CA SER A 55 21.38 14.27 -22.56
C SER A 55 20.55 15.19 -21.66
N ALA A 56 19.75 16.09 -22.26
CA ALA A 56 18.79 16.92 -21.54
C ALA A 56 17.68 16.06 -20.89
N VAL A 57 17.10 15.13 -21.65
CA VAL A 57 16.09 14.18 -21.13
C VAL A 57 16.67 13.33 -20.00
N ALA A 58 17.92 12.86 -20.11
CA ALA A 58 18.58 12.10 -19.05
C ALA A 58 18.81 12.91 -17.76
N ARG A 59 18.87 14.24 -17.84
CA ARG A 59 18.93 15.11 -16.66
C ARG A 59 17.55 15.24 -16.02
N SER A 60 16.50 15.43 -16.83
CA SER A 60 15.11 15.46 -16.36
C SER A 60 14.69 14.14 -15.72
N GLU A 61 15.12 13.00 -16.27
CA GLU A 61 14.90 11.67 -15.68
C GLU A 61 15.49 11.56 -14.27
N ARG A 62 16.76 11.96 -14.10
CA ARG A 62 17.45 11.94 -12.80
C ARG A 62 16.80 12.86 -11.78
N TRP A 63 16.41 14.06 -12.21
CA TRP A 63 15.68 14.99 -11.35
C TRP A 63 14.32 14.42 -10.91
N MET A 64 13.57 13.81 -11.84
CA MET A 64 12.28 13.19 -11.54
C MET A 64 12.42 11.98 -10.61
N LEU A 65 13.44 11.15 -10.81
CA LEU A 65 13.77 10.02 -9.92
C LEU A 65 14.02 10.48 -8.49
N GLN A 66 14.83 11.54 -8.32
CA GLN A 66 15.10 12.10 -7.01
C GLN A 66 13.82 12.67 -6.37
N ARG A 67 13.05 13.47 -7.12
CA ARG A 67 11.79 14.04 -6.62
C ARG A 67 10.77 12.97 -6.23
N ASN A 68 10.66 11.88 -6.99
CA ASN A 68 9.79 10.76 -6.66
C ASN A 68 10.25 10.05 -5.38
N LYS A 69 11.57 9.85 -5.21
CA LYS A 69 12.14 9.29 -3.98
C LYS A 69 11.83 10.19 -2.78
N ASP A 70 12.07 11.48 -2.89
CA ASP A 70 11.87 12.45 -1.79
C ASP A 70 10.40 12.50 -1.37
N VAL A 71 9.47 12.53 -2.34
CA VAL A 71 8.03 12.53 -2.08
C VAL A 71 7.60 11.22 -1.41
N LEU A 72 8.07 10.07 -1.91
CA LEU A 72 7.71 8.77 -1.36
C LEU A 72 8.20 8.61 0.09
N LEU A 73 9.43 9.06 0.38
CA LEU A 73 9.99 9.04 1.73
C LEU A 73 9.26 10.02 2.65
N ALA A 74 8.92 11.22 2.18
CA ALA A 74 8.15 12.18 2.97
C ALA A 74 6.76 11.63 3.34
N GLN A 75 6.06 11.03 2.39
CA GLN A 75 4.76 10.39 2.64
C GLN A 75 4.88 9.17 3.57
N GLY A 76 5.88 8.32 3.36
CA GLY A 76 6.15 7.17 4.21
C GLY A 76 6.48 7.60 5.64
N ARG A 77 7.25 8.68 5.79
CA ARG A 77 7.63 9.25 7.08
C ARG A 77 6.39 9.74 7.83
N GLU A 78 5.54 10.54 7.20
CA GLU A 78 4.32 11.06 7.82
C GLU A 78 3.35 9.92 8.23
N ALA A 79 3.25 8.88 7.40
CA ALA A 79 2.44 7.71 7.72
C ALA A 79 3.00 6.91 8.92
N ALA A 80 4.33 6.74 8.98
CA ALA A 80 5.01 6.07 10.08
C ALA A 80 4.93 6.87 11.39
N GLU A 81 5.14 8.19 11.35
CA GLU A 81 4.98 9.10 12.50
C GLU A 81 3.57 8.96 13.10
N ARG A 82 2.53 8.97 12.26
CA ARG A 82 1.13 8.78 12.71
C ARG A 82 0.84 7.39 13.26
N MET A 83 1.53 6.36 12.78
CA MET A 83 1.39 5.01 13.33
C MET A 83 2.03 4.92 14.71
N ILE A 84 3.21 5.49 14.84
CA ILE A 84 3.97 5.59 16.09
C ILE A 84 3.21 6.41 17.13
N GLU A 85 2.69 7.59 16.77
CA GLU A 85 1.93 8.46 17.67
C GLU A 85 0.69 7.74 18.25
N ARG A 86 -0.07 7.06 17.40
CA ARG A 86 -1.25 6.28 17.83
C ARG A 86 -0.87 5.12 18.76
N GLU A 87 0.24 4.44 18.49
CA GLU A 87 0.68 3.33 19.33
C GLU A 87 1.24 3.85 20.67
N PHE A 88 1.90 5.01 20.68
CA PHE A 88 2.30 5.71 21.91
C PHE A 88 1.09 6.12 22.75
N GLU A 89 0.05 6.72 22.15
CA GLU A 89 -1.17 7.09 22.89
C GLU A 89 -1.86 5.86 23.48
N ARG A 90 -1.94 4.76 22.71
CA ARG A 90 -2.47 3.48 23.18
C ARG A 90 -1.66 2.89 24.33
N ILE A 91 -0.34 3.02 24.28
CA ILE A 91 0.56 2.51 25.32
C ILE A 91 0.51 3.39 26.56
N ASP A 92 0.47 4.72 26.42
CA ASP A 92 0.26 5.63 27.54
C ASP A 92 -1.04 5.31 28.29
N ALA A 93 -2.15 5.11 27.57
CA ALA A 93 -3.41 4.71 28.17
C ALA A 93 -3.31 3.36 28.92
N THR A 94 -2.58 2.40 28.36
CA THR A 94 -2.39 1.07 28.98
C THR A 94 -1.48 1.15 30.21
N VAL A 95 -0.35 1.85 30.10
CA VAL A 95 0.62 2.07 31.19
C VAL A 95 -0.05 2.80 32.33
N ARG A 96 -0.81 3.87 32.07
CA ARG A 96 -1.57 4.59 33.10
C ARG A 96 -2.55 3.67 33.82
N ARG A 97 -3.28 2.84 33.08
CA ARG A 97 -4.22 1.88 33.66
C ARG A 97 -3.51 0.83 34.52
N ASP A 98 -2.48 0.19 33.98
CA ASP A 98 -1.79 -0.91 34.64
C ASP A 98 -0.97 -0.42 35.85
N LEU A 99 -0.37 0.79 35.77
CA LEU A 99 0.28 1.45 36.91
C LEU A 99 -0.70 1.94 37.96
N ALA A 100 -1.92 2.36 37.58
CA ALA A 100 -2.94 2.77 38.54
C ALA A 100 -3.46 1.59 39.39
N GLU A 101 -3.50 0.38 38.82
CA GLU A 101 -3.89 -0.83 39.53
C GLU A 101 -2.77 -1.40 40.42
N TYR A 102 -1.51 -1.04 40.15
CA TYR A 102 -0.35 -1.61 40.82
C TYR A 102 -0.31 -1.35 42.34
N PRO A 103 -0.56 -0.13 42.87
CA PRO A 103 -0.62 0.10 44.32
C PRO A 103 -1.67 -0.74 45.03
N ALA A 104 -2.83 -0.96 44.40
CA ALA A 104 -3.89 -1.78 44.97
C ALA A 104 -3.51 -3.25 45.02
N LEU A 105 -2.90 -3.78 43.95
CA LEU A 105 -2.35 -5.14 43.91
C LEU A 105 -1.24 -5.33 44.95
N HIS A 106 -0.35 -4.34 45.08
CA HIS A 106 0.73 -4.35 46.06
C HIS A 106 0.19 -4.36 47.50
N ARG A 107 -0.79 -3.50 47.81
CA ARG A 107 -1.44 -3.47 49.13
C ARG A 107 -2.08 -4.81 49.48
N GLN A 108 -2.85 -5.37 48.55
CA GLN A 108 -3.50 -6.68 48.78
C GLN A 108 -2.47 -7.80 48.98
N LEU A 109 -1.40 -7.82 48.18
CA LEU A 109 -0.32 -8.79 48.33
C LEU A 109 0.35 -8.67 49.71
N SER A 110 0.60 -7.44 50.16
CA SER A 110 1.16 -7.18 51.49
C SER A 110 0.23 -7.63 52.61
N GLU A 111 -1.08 -7.36 52.51
CA GLU A 111 -2.07 -7.80 53.50
C GLU A 111 -2.18 -9.32 53.60
N GLU A 112 -2.20 -10.02 52.46
CA GLU A 112 -2.22 -11.48 52.43
C GLU A 112 -0.91 -12.06 52.98
N ALA A 113 0.24 -11.41 52.72
CA ALA A 113 1.53 -11.83 53.27
C ALA A 113 1.61 -11.62 54.79
N THR A 114 1.12 -10.49 55.32
CA THR A 114 1.07 -10.24 56.77
C THR A 114 0.18 -11.25 57.49
N ARG A 115 -1.01 -11.55 56.94
CA ARG A 115 -1.89 -12.58 57.52
C ARG A 115 -1.27 -13.97 57.50
N LEU A 116 -0.55 -14.30 56.42
CA LEU A 116 0.20 -15.55 56.34
C LEU A 116 1.30 -15.61 57.41
N ASP A 117 1.97 -14.50 57.70
CA ASP A 117 2.98 -14.42 58.75
C ASP A 117 2.37 -14.56 60.16
N GLU A 118 1.22 -13.92 60.42
CA GLU A 118 0.48 -14.05 61.68
C GLU A 118 -0.01 -15.48 61.93
N ASP A 119 -0.60 -16.13 60.91
CA ASP A 119 -1.03 -17.53 60.98
C ASP A 119 0.17 -18.47 61.18
N TYR A 120 1.30 -18.16 60.51
CA TYR A 120 2.54 -18.92 60.68
C TYR A 120 3.06 -18.81 62.11
N GLN A 121 3.20 -17.59 62.65
CA GLN A 121 3.64 -17.36 64.03
C GLN A 121 2.73 -18.07 65.05
N SER A 122 1.42 -18.06 64.81
CA SER A 122 0.43 -18.76 65.66
C SER A 122 0.51 -20.29 65.59
N SER A 123 1.17 -20.83 64.55
CA SER A 123 1.39 -22.27 64.36
C SER A 123 2.73 -22.77 64.91
N VAL A 124 3.62 -21.87 65.35
CA VAL A 124 4.93 -22.20 65.92
C VAL A 124 4.76 -22.95 67.24
N GLU A 125 5.50 -24.04 67.39
CA GLU A 125 5.44 -24.90 68.56
C GLU A 125 6.03 -24.23 69.79
N VAL A 126 5.23 -24.07 70.84
CA VAL A 126 5.72 -23.79 72.19
C VAL A 126 5.85 -25.14 72.90
N PRO A 127 7.07 -25.61 73.25
CA PRO A 127 7.23 -26.87 73.95
C PRO A 127 6.43 -26.83 75.27
N PRO A 128 5.62 -27.87 75.55
CA PRO A 128 4.81 -27.88 76.77
C PRO A 128 5.73 -27.76 77.98
N ALA A 129 5.31 -26.97 78.97
CA ALA A 129 6.07 -26.81 80.22
C ALA A 129 6.33 -28.19 80.84
N PRO A 130 7.54 -28.42 81.41
CA PRO A 130 7.89 -29.72 81.97
C PRO A 130 6.86 -30.11 83.04
N PRO A 131 6.32 -31.34 82.98
CA PRO A 131 5.15 -31.72 83.76
C PRO A 131 5.44 -31.70 85.27
N GLY A 132 4.46 -31.28 86.06
CA GLY A 132 4.58 -31.06 87.51
C GLY A 132 4.94 -32.32 88.33
N TRP A 133 4.84 -33.52 87.76
CA TRP A 133 5.24 -34.77 88.42
C TRP A 133 6.75 -34.87 88.63
N ILE A 134 7.58 -34.10 87.91
CA ILE A 134 9.03 -34.02 88.19
C ILE A 134 9.23 -33.60 89.65
N LYS A 135 8.41 -32.67 90.15
CA LYS A 135 8.44 -32.24 91.56
C LYS A 135 7.85 -33.30 92.52
N ALA A 136 6.87 -34.08 92.08
CA ALA A 136 6.26 -35.16 92.87
C ALA A 136 7.22 -36.36 93.03
N VAL A 137 7.91 -36.74 91.96
CA VAL A 137 8.96 -37.77 91.97
C VAL A 137 10.16 -37.30 92.78
N GLU A 138 10.57 -36.03 92.66
CA GLU A 138 11.63 -35.44 93.49
C GLU A 138 11.26 -35.39 94.98
N ALA A 139 9.98 -35.19 95.31
CA ALA A 139 9.49 -35.21 96.69
C ALA A 139 9.49 -36.63 97.29
N VAL A 140 9.17 -37.66 96.51
CA VAL A 140 9.15 -39.06 96.99
C VAL A 140 10.53 -39.70 97.02
N ALA A 141 11.45 -39.32 96.13
CA ALA A 141 12.86 -39.72 96.20
C ALA A 141 13.56 -39.26 97.51
N LYS A 142 12.99 -38.29 98.23
CA LYS A 142 13.48 -37.78 99.51
C LYS A 142 12.95 -38.56 100.73
N ILE A 143 12.06 -39.55 100.57
CA ILE A 143 11.49 -40.36 101.66
C ILE A 143 12.35 -41.63 101.90
N PRO A 144 12.84 -41.92 103.12
CA PRO A 144 13.66 -43.10 103.40
C PRO A 144 12.83 -44.40 103.41
N ALA A 145 13.20 -45.37 102.57
CA ALA A 145 12.45 -46.61 102.36
C ALA A 145 12.68 -47.67 103.46
N LYS A 146 11.66 -47.95 104.28
CA LYS A 146 11.56 -49.16 105.11
C LYS A 146 10.18 -49.80 104.97
N GLY A 147 9.99 -50.59 103.89
CA GLY A 147 9.01 -51.69 103.79
C GLY A 147 7.58 -51.45 104.32
N ASP A 148 7.06 -50.23 104.24
CA ASP A 148 5.78 -49.84 104.83
C ASP A 148 4.69 -49.86 103.74
N PRO A 149 3.51 -50.49 103.94
CA PRO A 149 2.38 -50.43 103.00
C PRO A 149 1.98 -49.00 102.58
N VAL A 150 2.32 -47.98 103.37
CA VAL A 150 2.14 -46.56 103.02
C VAL A 150 2.97 -46.16 101.79
N VAL A 151 4.19 -46.68 101.61
CA VAL A 151 5.04 -46.38 100.45
C VAL A 151 4.50 -47.03 99.18
N SER A 152 3.93 -48.24 99.30
CA SER A 152 3.27 -48.93 98.18
C SER A 152 2.07 -48.14 97.68
N ASN A 153 1.21 -47.65 98.60
CA ASN A 153 0.06 -46.82 98.23
C ASN A 153 0.50 -45.48 97.62
N ILE A 154 1.58 -44.86 98.11
CA ILE A 154 2.13 -43.62 97.51
C ILE A 154 2.72 -43.88 96.12
N LEU A 155 3.39 -45.02 95.89
CA LEU A 155 3.89 -45.39 94.56
C LEU A 155 2.75 -45.68 93.59
N GLU A 156 1.67 -46.32 94.06
CA GLU A 156 0.44 -46.56 93.32
C GLU A 156 -0.23 -45.22 92.95
N ASP A 157 -0.35 -44.30 93.90
CA ASP A 157 -0.90 -42.95 93.68
C ASP A 157 -0.04 -42.13 92.69
N ILE A 158 1.30 -42.28 92.73
CA ILE A 158 2.21 -41.69 91.74
C ILE A 158 2.00 -42.32 90.38
N HIS A 159 1.90 -43.64 90.29
CA HIS A 159 1.70 -44.35 89.03
C HIS A 159 0.39 -43.88 88.36
N VAL A 160 -0.72 -43.87 89.12
CA VAL A 160 -2.02 -43.38 88.65
C VAL A 160 -1.97 -41.89 88.28
N SER A 161 -1.30 -41.05 89.07
CA SER A 161 -1.14 -39.62 88.75
C SER A 161 -0.25 -39.39 87.53
N LEU A 162 0.74 -40.23 87.28
CA LEU A 162 1.66 -40.13 86.15
C LEU A 162 1.00 -40.64 84.87
N GLU A 163 0.22 -41.72 84.94
CA GLU A 163 -0.60 -42.22 83.85
C GLU A 163 -1.66 -41.17 83.46
N LYS A 164 -2.38 -40.61 84.43
CA LYS A 164 -3.34 -39.53 84.20
C LYS A 164 -2.72 -38.27 83.61
N ALA A 165 -1.56 -37.84 84.11
CA ALA A 165 -0.86 -36.67 83.58
C ALA A 165 -0.26 -36.91 82.19
N SER A 166 0.17 -38.15 81.89
CA SER A 166 0.64 -38.56 80.57
C SER A 166 -0.51 -38.56 79.57
N ASP A 167 -1.67 -39.10 79.95
CA ASP A 167 -2.88 -39.08 79.13
C ASP A 167 -3.37 -37.64 78.89
N ASP A 168 -3.41 -36.80 79.93
CA ASP A 168 -3.74 -35.38 79.83
C ASP A 168 -2.75 -34.65 78.90
N ALA A 169 -1.44 -34.91 79.02
CA ALA A 169 -0.41 -34.31 78.16
C ALA A 169 -0.50 -34.79 76.70
N MET A 170 -0.79 -36.07 76.47
CA MET A 170 -1.04 -36.63 75.14
C MET A 170 -2.30 -36.03 74.53
N GLU A 171 -3.36 -35.83 75.31
CA GLU A 171 -4.60 -35.21 74.84
C GLU A 171 -4.38 -33.73 74.51
N GLN A 172 -3.65 -32.99 75.37
CA GLN A 172 -3.27 -31.59 75.12
C GLN A 172 -2.39 -31.46 73.86
N CYS A 173 -1.44 -32.38 73.66
CA CYS A 173 -0.58 -32.43 72.48
C CYS A 173 -1.40 -32.75 71.21
N ARG A 174 -2.34 -33.71 71.29
CA ARG A 174 -3.27 -34.03 70.19
C ARG A 174 -4.18 -32.84 69.86
N LYS A 175 -4.67 -32.12 70.86
CA LYS A 175 -5.52 -30.93 70.69
C LYS A 175 -4.73 -29.78 70.04
N SER A 176 -3.56 -29.45 70.57
CA SER A 176 -2.65 -28.45 69.99
C SER A 176 -2.23 -28.80 68.55
N SER A 177 -1.96 -30.08 68.27
CA SER A 177 -1.63 -30.54 66.91
C SER A 177 -2.80 -30.39 65.94
N ARG A 178 -4.03 -30.65 66.39
CA ARG A 178 -5.26 -30.45 65.60
C ARG A 178 -5.50 -28.97 65.31
N GLU A 179 -5.33 -28.10 66.32
CA GLU A 179 -5.46 -26.65 66.17
C GLU A 179 -4.43 -26.09 65.16
N ARG A 180 -3.16 -26.50 65.28
CA ARG A 180 -2.11 -26.15 64.30
C ARG A 180 -2.42 -26.64 62.89
N HIS A 181 -2.87 -27.89 62.74
CA HIS A 181 -3.27 -28.40 61.43
C HIS A 181 -4.47 -27.65 60.83
N GLN A 182 -5.40 -27.16 61.66
CA GLN A 182 -6.51 -26.32 61.20
C GLN A 182 -6.01 -24.96 60.72
N ILE A 183 -5.09 -24.31 61.45
CA ILE A 183 -4.47 -23.04 61.05
C ILE A 183 -3.71 -23.22 59.73
N LEU A 184 -2.81 -24.21 59.65
CA LEU A 184 -2.06 -24.53 58.43
C LEU A 184 -2.98 -24.83 57.23
N LYS A 185 -4.10 -25.52 57.46
CA LYS A 185 -5.12 -25.77 56.42
C LYS A 185 -5.83 -24.47 56.00
N GLY A 186 -6.03 -23.53 56.93
CA GLY A 186 -6.57 -22.19 56.67
C GLY A 186 -5.64 -21.29 55.84
N MET A 187 -4.34 -21.51 55.88
CA MET A 187 -3.34 -20.74 55.12
C MET A 187 -3.32 -21.07 53.61
N LEU A 188 -3.77 -22.26 53.19
CA LEU A 188 -3.81 -22.68 51.78
C LEU A 188 -4.55 -21.68 50.85
N PRO A 189 -5.77 -21.20 51.20
CA PRO A 189 -6.44 -20.11 50.47
C PRO A 189 -5.64 -18.81 50.34
N HIS A 190 -4.87 -18.42 51.36
CA HIS A 190 -4.03 -17.21 51.33
C HIS A 190 -2.88 -17.38 50.34
N TRP A 191 -2.19 -18.52 50.37
CA TRP A 191 -1.15 -18.85 49.40
C TRP A 191 -1.65 -18.87 47.95
N ARG A 192 -2.86 -19.42 47.71
CA ARG A 192 -3.50 -19.38 46.40
C ARG A 192 -3.79 -17.95 45.93
N ARG A 193 -4.26 -17.07 46.83
CA ARG A 193 -4.50 -15.65 46.51
C ARG A 193 -3.21 -14.92 46.15
N VAL A 194 -2.14 -15.09 46.93
CA VAL A 194 -0.80 -14.54 46.62
C VAL A 194 -0.33 -14.97 45.24
N SER A 195 -0.41 -16.27 44.93
CA SER A 195 -0.04 -16.82 43.63
C SER A 195 -0.87 -16.23 42.47
N GLN A 196 -2.20 -16.11 42.65
CA GLN A 196 -3.08 -15.50 41.65
C GLN A 196 -2.76 -14.02 41.41
N ARG A 197 -2.48 -13.24 42.47
CA ARG A 197 -2.12 -11.82 42.35
C ARG A 197 -0.77 -11.63 41.67
N LEU A 198 0.24 -12.43 42.01
CA LEU A 198 1.53 -12.42 41.35
C LEU A 198 1.40 -12.78 39.86
N SER A 199 0.55 -13.75 39.53
CA SER A 199 0.23 -14.10 38.14
C SER A 199 -0.42 -12.93 37.38
N GLN A 200 -1.30 -12.16 38.03
CA GLN A 200 -1.89 -10.96 37.42
C GLN A 200 -0.83 -9.89 37.13
N VAL A 201 0.09 -9.64 38.07
CA VAL A 201 1.22 -8.72 37.86
C VAL A 201 2.09 -9.19 36.68
N ASN A 202 2.39 -10.49 36.61
CA ASN A 202 3.18 -11.05 35.51
C ASN A 202 2.49 -10.82 34.15
N LYS A 203 1.17 -11.05 34.06
CA LYS A 203 0.41 -10.77 32.82
C LYS A 203 0.44 -9.30 32.40
N ASN A 204 0.35 -8.38 33.37
CA ASN A 204 0.43 -6.95 33.08
C ASN A 204 1.83 -6.58 32.55
N VAL A 205 2.89 -7.12 33.16
CA VAL A 205 4.28 -6.92 32.70
C VAL A 205 4.49 -7.53 31.30
N ASP A 206 4.04 -8.75 31.06
CA ASP A 206 4.14 -9.41 29.76
C ASP A 206 3.41 -8.61 28.66
N SER A 207 2.23 -8.07 28.98
CA SER A 207 1.48 -7.19 28.06
C SER A 207 2.26 -5.92 27.71
N LEU A 208 2.92 -5.28 28.69
CA LEU A 208 3.76 -4.11 28.44
C LEU A 208 4.99 -4.45 27.60
N LEU A 209 5.65 -5.58 27.86
CA LEU A 209 6.81 -6.04 27.08
C LEU A 209 6.44 -6.34 25.62
N LEU A 210 5.31 -7.00 25.37
CA LEU A 210 4.82 -7.28 24.03
C LEU A 210 4.52 -5.99 23.25
N ARG A 211 3.98 -4.97 23.93
CA ARG A 211 3.70 -3.66 23.33
C ARG A 211 4.97 -2.88 23.03
N SER A 212 5.97 -2.92 23.91
CA SER A 212 7.29 -2.33 23.66
C SER A 212 7.92 -2.89 22.39
N LYS A 213 7.87 -4.22 22.18
CA LYS A 213 8.37 -4.85 20.94
C LYS A 213 7.66 -4.36 19.68
N SER A 214 6.36 -4.04 19.77
CA SER A 214 5.64 -3.47 18.64
C SER A 214 6.09 -2.05 18.32
N ILE A 215 6.36 -1.22 19.33
CA ILE A 215 6.96 0.11 19.13
C ILE A 215 8.33 -0.05 18.47
N ASP A 216 9.19 -0.92 18.98
CA ASP A 216 10.55 -1.09 18.47
C ASP A 216 10.53 -1.40 16.97
N ARG A 217 9.62 -2.28 16.53
CA ARG A 217 9.42 -2.58 15.10
C ARG A 217 8.98 -1.34 14.29
N HIS A 218 8.02 -0.57 14.79
CA HIS A 218 7.57 0.65 14.09
C HIS A 218 8.65 1.73 14.08
N MET A 219 9.47 1.81 15.13
CA MET A 219 10.61 2.72 15.23
C MET A 219 11.73 2.32 14.26
N GLU A 220 12.01 1.02 14.12
CA GLU A 220 12.96 0.49 13.13
C GLU A 220 12.48 0.77 11.69
N GLU A 221 11.19 0.57 11.40
CA GLU A 221 10.61 0.93 10.10
C GLU A 221 10.74 2.45 9.83
N TYR A 222 10.45 3.28 10.83
CA TYR A 222 10.60 4.73 10.73
C TYR A 222 12.05 5.16 10.52
N GLU A 223 13.00 4.58 11.26
CA GLU A 223 14.42 4.87 11.10
C GLU A 223 14.90 4.50 9.68
N ASN A 224 14.48 3.34 9.16
CA ASN A 224 14.78 2.93 7.79
C ASN A 224 14.26 3.91 6.74
N ILE A 225 13.07 4.51 6.98
CA ILE A 225 12.49 5.54 6.12
C ILE A 225 13.26 6.85 6.23
N VAL A 226 13.62 7.29 7.44
CA VAL A 226 14.39 8.51 7.69
C VAL A 226 15.78 8.44 7.08
N GLN A 227 16.45 7.29 7.21
CA GLN A 227 17.75 7.02 6.56
C GLN A 227 17.65 6.92 5.03
N GLY A 228 16.43 6.83 4.47
CA GLY A 228 16.20 6.77 3.03
C GLY A 228 16.78 5.52 2.37
N THR A 229 16.78 4.39 3.09
CA THR A 229 17.38 3.13 2.64
C THR A 229 16.70 2.63 1.36
N ASN A 230 17.46 1.92 0.52
CA ASN A 230 16.92 1.38 -0.74
C ASN A 230 15.80 0.35 -0.47
N GLN A 231 15.86 -0.36 0.64
CA GLN A 231 14.81 -1.28 1.08
C GLN A 231 13.52 -0.53 1.40
N ALA A 232 13.59 0.54 2.19
CA ALA A 232 12.41 1.35 2.52
C ALA A 232 11.73 1.92 1.26
N VAL A 233 12.51 2.48 0.33
CA VAL A 233 11.99 2.99 -0.95
C VAL A 233 11.30 1.88 -1.76
N ARG A 234 11.91 0.70 -1.85
CA ARG A 234 11.34 -0.44 -2.59
C ARG A 234 10.05 -0.93 -1.95
N THR A 235 10.01 -1.06 -0.63
CA THR A 235 8.82 -1.51 0.12
C THR A 235 7.68 -0.51 -0.04
N LEU A 236 7.94 0.79 0.14
CA LEU A 236 6.95 1.87 -0.03
C LEU A 236 6.43 1.93 -1.48
N SER A 237 7.32 1.78 -2.46
CA SER A 237 6.94 1.78 -3.88
C SER A 237 6.10 0.55 -4.23
N SER A 238 6.48 -0.63 -3.77
CA SER A 238 5.73 -1.86 -4.00
C SER A 238 4.35 -1.80 -3.36
N SER A 239 4.27 -1.31 -2.13
CA SER A 239 3.01 -1.13 -1.40
C SER A 239 2.08 -0.17 -2.15
N SER A 240 2.61 0.96 -2.64
CA SER A 240 1.85 1.94 -3.44
C SER A 240 1.29 1.32 -4.72
N ILE A 241 2.07 0.49 -5.43
CA ILE A 241 1.61 -0.19 -6.65
C ILE A 241 0.48 -1.16 -6.35
N THR A 242 0.60 -1.98 -5.30
CA THR A 242 -0.47 -2.90 -4.90
C THR A 242 -1.74 -2.13 -4.52
N GLN A 243 -1.60 -1.05 -3.73
CA GLN A 243 -2.73 -0.19 -3.35
C GLN A 243 -3.40 0.46 -4.57
N PHE A 244 -2.64 0.85 -5.60
CA PHE A 244 -3.20 1.38 -6.85
C PHE A 244 -4.12 0.37 -7.52
N PHE A 245 -3.69 -0.88 -7.71
CA PHE A 245 -4.53 -1.89 -8.37
C PHE A 245 -5.73 -2.28 -7.53
N VAL A 246 -5.57 -2.42 -6.21
CA VAL A 246 -6.69 -2.73 -5.31
C VAL A 246 -7.72 -1.60 -5.31
N SER A 247 -7.27 -0.35 -5.16
CA SER A 247 -8.19 0.81 -5.16
C SER A 247 -8.83 1.05 -6.52
N ALA A 248 -8.10 0.86 -7.64
CA ALA A 248 -8.65 0.95 -8.98
C ALA A 248 -9.72 -0.12 -9.24
N PHE A 249 -9.51 -1.35 -8.76
CA PHE A 249 -10.49 -2.43 -8.87
C PHE A 249 -11.77 -2.12 -8.08
N VAL A 250 -11.64 -1.65 -6.83
CA VAL A 250 -12.79 -1.23 -6.03
C VAL A 250 -13.51 -0.03 -6.67
N LEU A 251 -12.75 0.93 -7.21
CA LEU A 251 -13.33 2.08 -7.92
C LEU A 251 -14.07 1.66 -9.20
N ALA A 252 -13.60 0.63 -9.91
CA ALA A 252 -14.31 0.08 -11.07
C ALA A 252 -15.65 -0.55 -10.66
N ILE A 253 -15.72 -1.25 -9.52
CA ILE A 253 -16.98 -1.75 -8.96
C ILE A 253 -17.91 -0.59 -8.60
N ALA A 254 -17.37 0.46 -7.99
CA ALA A 254 -18.12 1.67 -7.68
C ALA A 254 -18.71 2.37 -8.91
N VAL A 255 -17.95 2.45 -10.01
CA VAL A 255 -18.44 2.95 -11.31
C VAL A 255 -19.60 2.07 -11.82
N GLY A 256 -19.51 0.74 -11.64
CA GLY A 256 -20.62 -0.17 -11.90
C GLY A 256 -21.87 0.14 -11.05
N GLY A 257 -21.69 0.39 -9.75
CA GLY A 257 -22.76 0.83 -8.85
C GLY A 257 -23.39 2.16 -9.27
N ALA A 258 -22.58 3.14 -9.65
CA ALA A 258 -23.04 4.43 -10.16
C ALA A 258 -23.79 4.28 -11.49
N ALA A 259 -23.37 3.36 -12.37
CA ALA A 259 -24.08 3.05 -13.61
C ALA A 259 -25.45 2.40 -13.36
N ILE A 260 -25.57 1.56 -12.33
CA ILE A 260 -26.87 1.03 -11.88
C ILE A 260 -27.74 2.18 -11.36
N ASN A 261 -27.20 3.06 -10.51
CA ASN A 261 -27.96 4.21 -10.01
C ASN A 261 -28.41 5.15 -11.14
N PHE A 262 -27.54 5.39 -12.12
CA PHE A 262 -27.86 6.19 -13.30
C PHE A 262 -29.07 5.64 -14.07
N ASN A 263 -29.12 4.32 -14.28
CA ASN A 263 -30.26 3.70 -14.97
C ASN A 263 -31.54 3.71 -14.14
N LEU A 264 -31.44 3.64 -12.80
CA LEU A 264 -32.60 3.77 -11.90
C LEU A 264 -33.24 5.17 -12.01
N ILE A 265 -32.40 6.20 -12.17
CA ILE A 265 -32.82 7.60 -12.17
C ILE A 265 -33.21 8.09 -13.58
N ALA A 266 -32.44 7.74 -14.61
CA ALA A 266 -32.58 8.33 -15.95
C ALA A 266 -33.90 7.95 -16.64
N THR A 267 -34.41 6.73 -16.44
CA THR A 267 -35.66 6.25 -17.06
C THR A 267 -36.88 7.05 -16.59
N PRO A 268 -37.20 7.17 -15.29
CA PRO A 268 -38.34 7.95 -14.84
C PRO A 268 -38.18 9.45 -15.14
N MET A 269 -36.95 9.99 -15.11
CA MET A 269 -36.71 11.39 -15.48
C MET A 269 -36.97 11.68 -16.97
N ALA A 270 -36.79 10.71 -17.86
CA ALA A 270 -37.13 10.86 -19.27
C ALA A 270 -38.61 11.14 -19.48
N GLU A 271 -39.47 10.61 -18.61
CA GLU A 271 -40.90 10.86 -18.72
C GLU A 271 -41.30 12.18 -18.07
N MET A 272 -40.70 12.53 -16.92
CA MET A 272 -41.01 13.78 -16.21
C MET A 272 -40.52 15.04 -16.94
N VAL A 273 -39.37 14.98 -17.61
CA VAL A 273 -38.74 16.14 -18.27
C VAL A 273 -39.00 16.14 -19.79
N GLY A 274 -39.73 15.14 -20.29
CA GLY A 274 -40.06 14.98 -21.71
C GLY A 274 -38.93 14.31 -22.50
N GLY A 275 -39.14 13.04 -22.86
CA GLY A 275 -38.08 12.14 -23.37
C GLY A 275 -37.54 12.50 -24.75
N THR A 276 -38.20 13.42 -25.45
CA THR A 276 -37.77 13.96 -26.75
C THR A 276 -36.93 15.22 -26.62
N SER A 277 -36.86 15.83 -25.43
CA SER A 277 -36.01 16.99 -25.20
C SER A 277 -34.53 16.57 -25.22
N ARG A 278 -33.79 17.13 -26.19
CA ARG A 278 -32.35 16.91 -26.33
C ARG A 278 -31.63 18.24 -26.29
N ILE A 279 -30.57 18.32 -25.49
CA ILE A 279 -29.65 19.45 -25.44
C ILE A 279 -28.31 18.96 -25.98
N MET A 280 -27.79 19.62 -27.02
CA MET A 280 -26.51 19.25 -27.65
C MET A 280 -26.40 17.77 -28.06
N GLY A 281 -27.51 17.15 -28.47
CA GLY A 281 -27.57 15.74 -28.88
C GLY A 281 -27.75 14.72 -27.74
N TYR A 282 -27.66 15.12 -26.47
CA TYR A 282 -27.91 14.28 -25.30
C TYR A 282 -29.34 14.48 -24.76
N SER A 283 -29.97 13.44 -24.20
CA SER A 283 -31.31 13.58 -23.59
C SER A 283 -31.23 14.38 -22.29
N VAL A 284 -32.18 15.28 -22.05
CA VAL A 284 -32.18 16.10 -20.82
C VAL A 284 -32.21 15.22 -19.56
N ALA A 285 -32.92 14.09 -19.62
CA ALA A 285 -32.98 13.11 -18.53
C ALA A 285 -31.63 12.48 -18.17
N SER A 286 -30.78 12.18 -19.16
CA SER A 286 -29.44 11.64 -18.89
C SER A 286 -28.52 12.68 -18.26
N ILE A 287 -28.64 13.95 -18.67
CA ILE A 287 -27.90 15.06 -18.03
C ILE A 287 -28.37 15.23 -16.58
N ALA A 288 -29.69 15.26 -16.35
CA ALA A 288 -30.25 15.41 -15.01
C ALA A 288 -29.82 14.26 -14.07
N ALA A 289 -29.89 13.01 -14.53
CA ALA A 289 -29.45 11.85 -13.74
C ALA A 289 -27.96 11.92 -13.39
N MET A 290 -27.11 12.34 -14.34
CA MET A 290 -25.68 12.55 -14.09
C MET A 290 -25.45 13.64 -13.04
N VAL A 291 -26.17 14.76 -13.10
CA VAL A 291 -26.04 15.86 -12.14
C VAL A 291 -26.41 15.41 -10.73
N ILE A 292 -27.50 14.65 -10.56
CA ILE A 292 -27.89 14.12 -9.25
C ILE A 292 -26.77 13.25 -8.67
N ILE A 293 -26.27 12.27 -9.44
CA ILE A 293 -25.21 11.36 -9.00
C ILE A 293 -23.91 12.13 -8.69
N LEU A 294 -23.55 13.13 -9.50
CA LEU A 294 -22.35 13.93 -9.24
C LEU A 294 -22.46 14.73 -7.95
N VAL A 295 -23.62 15.34 -7.69
CA VAL A 295 -23.87 16.07 -6.44
C VAL A 295 -23.87 15.11 -5.25
N GLU A 296 -24.41 13.91 -5.42
CA GLU A 296 -24.48 12.89 -4.40
C GLU A 296 -23.08 12.33 -4.05
N ILE A 297 -22.26 12.01 -5.05
CA ILE A 297 -20.84 11.65 -4.86
C ILE A 297 -20.07 12.79 -4.18
N ALA A 298 -20.28 14.04 -4.60
CA ALA A 298 -19.63 15.20 -3.98
C ALA A 298 -20.04 15.34 -2.51
N MET A 299 -21.32 15.16 -2.20
CA MET A 299 -21.83 15.25 -0.84
C MET A 299 -21.35 14.10 0.03
N GLY A 300 -21.26 12.89 -0.54
CA GLY A 300 -20.65 11.73 0.09
C GLY A 300 -19.18 11.95 0.43
N LEU A 301 -18.42 12.54 -0.50
CA LEU A 301 -17.03 12.94 -0.27
C LEU A 301 -16.90 13.93 0.91
N PHE A 302 -17.74 14.97 0.95
CA PHE A 302 -17.74 15.92 2.07
C PHE A 302 -18.13 15.26 3.40
N LEU A 303 -19.08 14.34 3.38
CA LEU A 303 -19.49 13.59 4.57
C LEU A 303 -18.34 12.74 5.13
N MET A 304 -17.64 12.01 4.26
CA MET A 304 -16.51 11.15 4.64
C MET A 304 -15.30 11.95 5.15
N GLU A 305 -15.07 13.14 4.58
CA GLU A 305 -14.04 14.07 5.05
C GLU A 305 -14.42 14.69 6.41
N ALA A 306 -15.68 15.10 6.59
CA ALA A 306 -16.17 15.66 7.86
C ALA A 306 -16.14 14.63 9.01
N LEU A 307 -16.28 13.34 8.70
CA LEU A 307 -16.13 12.23 9.63
C LEU A 307 -14.66 11.86 9.92
N ARG A 308 -13.69 12.49 9.24
CA ARG A 308 -12.24 12.17 9.31
C ARG A 308 -11.91 10.72 8.93
N ILE A 309 -12.77 10.09 8.13
CA ILE A 309 -12.48 8.79 7.54
C ILE A 309 -11.51 8.98 6.37
N THR A 310 -11.77 9.99 5.54
CA THR A 310 -10.90 10.36 4.42
C THR A 310 -10.10 11.64 4.65
N ARG A 311 -9.04 11.84 3.86
CA ARG A 311 -8.18 13.04 3.85
C ARG A 311 -7.92 13.61 2.46
N LEU A 312 -8.95 13.64 1.63
CA LEU A 312 -8.86 14.24 0.30
C LEU A 312 -8.80 15.77 0.35
N PHE A 313 -9.41 16.39 1.37
CA PHE A 313 -9.48 17.84 1.53
C PHE A 313 -8.99 18.27 2.92
N PRO A 314 -7.67 18.36 3.16
CA PRO A 314 -7.10 18.63 4.47
C PRO A 314 -7.60 19.93 5.13
N VAL A 315 -8.07 20.89 4.32
CA VAL A 315 -8.73 22.13 4.78
C VAL A 315 -9.94 21.84 5.67
N ILE A 316 -10.76 20.84 5.33
CA ILE A 316 -11.99 20.50 6.06
C ILE A 316 -11.67 19.79 7.38
N GLY A 317 -10.63 18.95 7.38
CA GLY A 317 -10.16 18.28 8.60
C GLY A 317 -9.60 19.25 9.67
N ALA A 318 -9.04 20.38 9.21
CA ALA A 318 -8.48 21.45 10.03
C ALA A 318 -9.52 22.48 10.52
N LEU A 319 -10.77 22.41 10.07
CA LEU A 319 -11.84 23.31 10.54
C LEU A 319 -12.24 23.02 11.99
N ASP A 320 -12.68 24.07 12.69
CA ASP A 320 -13.27 23.99 14.02
C ASP A 320 -14.42 22.97 14.08
N ASP A 321 -14.51 22.25 15.19
CA ASP A 321 -15.50 21.18 15.42
C ASP A 321 -16.96 21.63 15.26
N LYS A 322 -17.26 22.93 15.42
CA LYS A 322 -18.60 23.48 15.19
C LYS A 322 -18.94 23.54 13.70
N LEU A 323 -18.05 24.10 12.89
CA LEU A 323 -18.24 24.20 11.45
C LEU A 323 -18.24 22.82 10.79
N ARG A 324 -17.34 21.92 11.22
CA ARG A 324 -17.28 20.54 10.72
C ARG A 324 -18.58 19.78 10.97
N ARG A 325 -19.14 19.88 12.19
CA ARG A 325 -20.45 19.28 12.49
C ARG A 325 -21.58 19.90 11.67
N GLY A 326 -21.53 21.20 11.40
CA GLY A 326 -22.46 21.88 10.50
C GLY A 326 -22.43 21.31 9.08
N ILE A 327 -21.23 21.15 8.51
CA ILE A 327 -21.03 20.54 7.19
C ILE A 327 -21.52 19.08 7.19
N LEU A 328 -21.19 18.30 8.22
CA LEU A 328 -21.62 16.91 8.37
C LEU A 328 -23.15 16.79 8.32
N TRP A 329 -23.87 17.56 9.13
CA TRP A 329 -25.33 17.52 9.16
C TRP A 329 -25.94 18.05 7.85
N ALA A 330 -25.40 19.12 7.29
CA ALA A 330 -25.87 19.65 6.01
C ALA A 330 -25.72 18.62 4.89
N ALA A 331 -24.56 17.97 4.82
CA ALA A 331 -24.28 16.94 3.82
C ALA A 331 -25.18 15.71 3.98
N PHE A 332 -25.34 15.25 5.23
CA PHE A 332 -26.21 14.12 5.54
C PHE A 332 -27.67 14.39 5.19
N ILE A 333 -28.21 15.56 5.57
CA ILE A 333 -29.60 15.93 5.27
C ILE A 333 -29.82 16.03 3.76
N PHE A 334 -28.88 16.64 3.03
CA PHE A 334 -28.97 16.77 1.59
C PHE A 334 -28.94 15.40 0.90
N LEU A 335 -28.03 14.51 1.32
CA LEU A 335 -27.93 13.16 0.77
C LEU A 335 -29.16 12.30 1.10
N PHE A 336 -29.69 12.42 2.33
CA PHE A 336 -30.93 11.76 2.74
C PHE A 336 -32.13 12.25 1.92
N SER A 337 -32.20 13.56 1.64
CA SER A 337 -33.24 14.13 0.78
C SER A 337 -33.15 13.61 -0.65
N LEU A 338 -31.94 13.54 -1.23
CA LEU A 338 -31.73 12.98 -2.57
C LEU A 338 -32.10 11.50 -2.61
N ALA A 339 -31.66 10.71 -1.63
CA ALA A 339 -32.03 9.29 -1.52
C ALA A 339 -33.55 9.08 -1.43
N GLY A 340 -34.27 9.98 -0.75
CA GLY A 340 -35.73 9.97 -0.73
C GLY A 340 -36.35 10.25 -2.11
N ILE A 341 -35.81 11.22 -2.85
CA ILE A 341 -36.24 11.52 -4.22
C ILE A 341 -35.96 10.33 -5.14
N GLU A 342 -34.79 9.70 -5.03
CA GLU A 342 -34.41 8.54 -5.84
C GLU A 342 -35.25 7.30 -5.55
N ALA A 343 -35.61 7.06 -4.28
CA ALA A 343 -36.58 6.03 -3.92
C ALA A 343 -37.94 6.28 -4.59
N GLY A 344 -38.39 7.54 -4.62
CA GLY A 344 -39.60 7.95 -5.34
C GLY A 344 -39.49 7.77 -6.86
N LEU A 345 -38.35 8.12 -7.46
CA LEU A 345 -38.10 7.89 -8.88
C LEU A 345 -38.06 6.40 -9.23
N ALA A 346 -37.46 5.56 -8.39
CA ALA A 346 -37.43 4.12 -8.56
C ALA A 346 -38.84 3.50 -8.47
N TYR A 347 -39.69 4.02 -7.57
CA TYR A 347 -41.11 3.67 -7.52
C TYR A 347 -41.81 4.02 -8.84
N MET A 348 -41.62 5.25 -9.32
CA MET A 348 -42.20 5.70 -10.60
C MET A 348 -41.74 4.83 -11.77
N ARG A 349 -40.46 4.46 -11.83
CA ARG A 349 -39.92 3.58 -12.88
C ARG A 349 -40.67 2.25 -12.95
N GLU A 350 -40.94 1.62 -11.80
CA GLU A 350 -41.64 0.34 -11.74
C GLU A 350 -43.10 0.49 -12.20
N LEU A 351 -43.78 1.55 -11.76
CA LEU A 351 -45.16 1.85 -12.20
C LEU A 351 -45.23 2.02 -13.73
N LEU A 352 -44.29 2.77 -14.31
CA LEU A 352 -44.21 3.00 -15.75
C LEU A 352 -43.91 1.72 -16.53
N MET A 353 -43.06 0.84 -15.99
CA MET A 353 -42.80 -0.47 -16.59
C MET A 353 -44.03 -1.37 -16.57
N GLN A 354 -44.84 -1.31 -15.52
CA GLN A 354 -46.11 -2.04 -15.41
C GLN A 354 -47.12 -1.54 -16.46
N ASP A 355 -47.30 -0.23 -16.57
CA ASP A 355 -48.23 0.37 -17.54
C ASP A 355 -47.81 0.08 -18.99
N ALA A 356 -46.50 0.14 -19.28
CA ALA A 356 -45.98 -0.21 -20.59
C ALA A 356 -46.16 -1.71 -20.92
N ALA A 357 -46.04 -2.60 -19.93
CA ALA A 357 -46.27 -4.02 -20.13
C ALA A 357 -47.75 -4.33 -20.38
N ALA A 358 -48.66 -3.71 -19.62
CA ALA A 358 -50.10 -3.83 -19.80
C ALA A 358 -50.55 -3.32 -21.18
N THR A 359 -50.05 -2.16 -21.60
CA THR A 359 -50.35 -1.59 -22.92
C THR A 359 -49.85 -2.47 -24.06
N ARG A 360 -48.64 -3.04 -23.95
CA ARG A 360 -48.09 -3.97 -24.94
C ARG A 360 -48.87 -5.30 -24.99
N ALA A 361 -49.42 -5.77 -23.87
CA ALA A 361 -50.27 -6.96 -23.84
C ALA A 361 -51.60 -6.69 -24.57
N LEU A 362 -52.22 -5.53 -24.31
CA LEU A 362 -53.45 -5.10 -24.99
C LEU A 362 -53.26 -4.93 -26.50
N LEU A 363 -52.11 -4.39 -26.93
CA LEU A 363 -51.80 -4.16 -28.34
C LEU A 363 -51.41 -5.42 -29.13
N ARG A 364 -51.04 -6.53 -28.47
CA ARG A 364 -50.68 -7.78 -29.17
C ARG A 364 -51.87 -8.67 -29.54
N ALA A 365 -53.08 -8.36 -29.07
CA ALA A 365 -54.34 -8.96 -29.52
C ALA A 365 -54.34 -10.49 -29.75
N ASP A 366 -53.62 -11.26 -28.92
CA ASP A 366 -53.94 -12.67 -28.70
C ASP A 366 -54.77 -12.75 -27.41
N GLY A 367 -56.08 -12.86 -27.61
CA GLY A 367 -57.03 -13.10 -26.52
C GLY A 367 -56.68 -14.40 -25.79
N ALA A 368 -56.75 -14.36 -24.47
CA ALA A 368 -56.47 -15.47 -23.55
C ALA A 368 -54.98 -15.75 -23.27
N THR A 369 -54.24 -14.75 -22.82
CA THR A 369 -53.31 -14.98 -21.71
C THR A 369 -53.83 -14.23 -20.49
N GLU A 370 -54.18 -14.97 -19.44
CA GLU A 370 -54.42 -14.41 -18.12
C GLU A 370 -53.35 -13.35 -17.84
N ILE A 371 -53.78 -12.14 -17.49
CA ILE A 371 -52.93 -11.21 -16.79
C ILE A 371 -52.58 -11.97 -15.51
N VAL A 372 -51.44 -12.67 -15.50
CA VAL A 372 -50.86 -13.22 -14.29
C VAL A 372 -50.52 -12.00 -13.46
N GLN A 373 -51.50 -11.55 -12.67
CA GLN A 373 -51.31 -10.63 -11.56
C GLN A 373 -50.39 -11.36 -10.61
N ASN A 374 -49.08 -11.23 -10.85
CA ASN A 374 -48.07 -11.81 -10.01
C ASN A 374 -48.24 -11.14 -8.63
N SER A 375 -48.84 -11.86 -7.69
CA SER A 375 -49.10 -11.45 -6.30
C SER A 375 -47.83 -11.05 -5.52
N HIS A 376 -46.65 -11.25 -6.14
CA HIS A 376 -45.33 -10.92 -5.59
C HIS A 376 -44.68 -9.66 -6.20
N LEU A 377 -45.38 -8.87 -7.05
CA LEU A 377 -44.82 -7.65 -7.66
C LEU A 377 -44.48 -6.54 -6.64
N TRP A 378 -45.12 -6.51 -5.47
CA TRP A 378 -44.76 -5.59 -4.40
C TRP A 378 -43.33 -5.81 -3.88
N ILE A 379 -42.80 -7.05 -4.01
CA ILE A 379 -41.44 -7.39 -3.62
C ILE A 379 -40.44 -6.71 -4.56
N THR A 380 -40.71 -6.70 -5.88
CA THR A 380 -39.84 -6.02 -6.85
C THR A 380 -39.92 -4.51 -6.69
N THR A 381 -41.11 -3.93 -6.51
CA THR A 381 -41.26 -2.49 -6.24
C THR A 381 -40.53 -2.08 -4.95
N ALA A 382 -40.73 -2.81 -3.85
CA ALA A 382 -40.06 -2.52 -2.58
C ALA A 382 -38.53 -2.69 -2.67
N ALA A 383 -38.06 -3.70 -3.40
CA ALA A 383 -36.63 -3.92 -3.62
C ALA A 383 -36.00 -2.80 -4.47
N GLN A 384 -36.67 -2.33 -5.53
CA GLN A 384 -36.18 -1.22 -6.36
C GLN A 384 -36.18 0.11 -5.61
N MET A 385 -37.22 0.39 -4.82
CA MET A 385 -37.25 1.55 -3.93
C MET A 385 -36.15 1.49 -2.87
N GLY A 386 -35.98 0.32 -2.24
CA GLY A 386 -34.92 0.09 -1.26
C GLY A 386 -33.53 0.27 -1.87
N MET A 387 -33.30 -0.24 -3.09
CA MET A 387 -32.05 -0.01 -3.83
C MET A 387 -31.85 1.47 -4.14
N GLY A 388 -32.85 2.19 -4.66
CA GLY A 388 -32.76 3.64 -4.93
C GLY A 388 -32.50 4.48 -3.69
N PHE A 389 -32.95 4.03 -2.51
CA PHE A 389 -32.63 4.69 -1.24
C PHE A 389 -31.23 4.36 -0.71
N ILE A 390 -30.80 3.10 -0.82
CA ILE A 390 -29.53 2.61 -0.23
C ILE A 390 -28.32 2.95 -1.10
N LEU A 391 -28.46 2.89 -2.43
CA LEU A 391 -27.35 3.11 -3.36
C LEU A 391 -26.65 4.45 -3.14
N PRO A 392 -27.36 5.55 -2.86
CA PRO A 392 -26.70 6.81 -2.56
C PRO A 392 -25.73 6.75 -1.37
N PHE A 393 -26.18 6.16 -0.27
CA PHE A 393 -25.32 5.95 0.89
C PHE A 393 -24.17 5.00 0.58
N ALA A 394 -24.41 3.97 -0.24
CA ALA A 394 -23.35 3.07 -0.67
C ALA A 394 -22.28 3.79 -1.51
N LEU A 395 -22.68 4.73 -2.38
CA LEU A 395 -21.77 5.53 -3.20
C LEU A 395 -20.90 6.50 -2.38
N THR A 396 -21.32 6.88 -1.17
CA THR A 396 -20.45 7.67 -0.27
C THR A 396 -19.16 6.95 0.10
N PHE A 397 -19.19 5.61 0.21
CA PHE A 397 -18.01 4.82 0.55
C PHE A 397 -16.94 4.82 -0.55
N VAL A 398 -17.29 5.27 -1.77
CA VAL A 398 -16.34 5.44 -2.88
C VAL A 398 -15.23 6.43 -2.54
N ALA A 399 -15.45 7.33 -1.59
CA ALA A 399 -14.42 8.25 -1.10
C ALA A 399 -13.19 7.51 -0.54
N ILE A 400 -13.36 6.36 0.13
CA ILE A 400 -12.26 5.59 0.74
C ILE A 400 -11.28 5.03 -0.32
N PRO A 401 -11.73 4.22 -1.31
CA PRO A 401 -10.85 3.76 -2.38
C PRO A 401 -10.39 4.92 -3.25
N LEU A 402 -11.17 6.00 -3.43
CA LEU A 402 -10.75 7.18 -4.18
C LEU A 402 -9.53 7.87 -3.54
N GLU A 403 -9.49 8.04 -2.21
CA GLU A 403 -8.31 8.55 -1.50
C GLU A 403 -7.09 7.68 -1.73
N SER A 404 -7.24 6.37 -1.53
CA SER A 404 -6.18 5.40 -1.77
C SER A 404 -5.69 5.43 -3.21
N PHE A 405 -6.61 5.59 -4.16
CA PHE A 405 -6.30 5.70 -5.58
C PHE A 405 -5.54 6.98 -5.89
N VAL A 406 -5.95 8.14 -5.39
CA VAL A 406 -5.26 9.42 -5.64
C VAL A 406 -3.83 9.40 -5.10
N HIS A 407 -3.61 8.89 -3.88
CA HIS A 407 -2.27 8.80 -3.30
C HIS A 407 -1.36 7.84 -4.07
N SER A 408 -1.86 6.65 -4.40
CA SER A 408 -1.08 5.64 -5.12
C SER A 408 -0.88 5.97 -6.61
N LEU A 409 -1.88 6.60 -7.26
CA LEU A 409 -1.80 7.08 -8.64
C LEU A 409 -0.64 8.05 -8.80
N ARG A 410 -0.41 8.96 -7.85
CA ARG A 410 0.73 9.89 -7.90
C ARG A 410 2.07 9.13 -7.99
N THR A 411 2.25 8.10 -7.18
CA THR A 411 3.46 7.27 -7.18
C THR A 411 3.60 6.49 -8.50
N VAL A 412 2.52 5.87 -8.97
CA VAL A 412 2.50 5.11 -10.23
C VAL A 412 2.78 6.01 -11.43
N LEU A 413 2.16 7.20 -11.50
CA LEU A 413 2.45 8.21 -12.52
C LEU A 413 3.89 8.68 -12.48
N GLY A 414 4.49 8.80 -11.29
CA GLY A 414 5.92 9.10 -11.13
C GLY A 414 6.81 8.03 -11.77
N VAL A 415 6.54 6.76 -11.50
CA VAL A 415 7.28 5.62 -12.10
C VAL A 415 7.08 5.57 -13.62
N LEU A 416 5.85 5.79 -14.08
CA LEU A 416 5.49 5.81 -15.50
C LEU A 416 6.16 6.98 -16.23
N ALA A 417 6.20 8.17 -15.64
CA ALA A 417 6.88 9.35 -16.20
C ALA A 417 8.39 9.10 -16.37
N VAL A 418 9.05 8.50 -15.38
CA VAL A 418 10.46 8.10 -15.49
C VAL A 418 10.65 7.09 -16.63
N SER A 419 9.74 6.13 -16.75
CA SER A 419 9.78 5.10 -17.80
C SER A 419 9.63 5.71 -19.20
N ILE A 420 8.70 6.67 -19.35
CA ILE A 420 8.53 7.44 -20.59
C ILE A 420 9.81 8.23 -20.92
N LEU A 421 10.39 8.94 -19.94
CA LEU A 421 11.64 9.69 -20.16
C LEU A 421 12.79 8.77 -20.59
N ARG A 422 12.90 7.57 -20.02
CA ARG A 422 13.89 6.56 -20.46
C ARG A 422 13.66 6.12 -21.89
N THR A 423 12.41 5.86 -22.28
CA THR A 423 12.05 5.47 -23.65
C THR A 423 12.36 6.59 -24.64
N VAL A 424 12.05 7.84 -24.29
CA VAL A 424 12.36 9.02 -25.11
C VAL A 424 13.87 9.22 -25.24
N MET A 425 14.64 9.07 -24.14
CA MET A 425 16.09 9.13 -24.20
C MET A 425 16.65 8.06 -25.14
N TRP A 426 16.15 6.82 -25.04
CA TRP A 426 16.58 5.72 -25.89
C TRP A 426 16.21 5.97 -27.36
N SER A 427 15.00 6.43 -27.65
CA SER A 427 14.56 6.71 -29.02
C SER A 427 15.36 7.84 -29.66
N LEU A 428 15.66 8.91 -28.92
CA LEU A 428 16.53 10.00 -29.39
C LEU A 428 17.94 9.51 -29.71
N ARG A 429 18.53 8.66 -28.86
CA ARG A 429 19.85 8.05 -29.13
C ARG A 429 19.81 7.16 -30.36
N LEU A 430 18.75 6.38 -30.53
CA LEU A 430 18.55 5.51 -31.68
C LEU A 430 18.42 6.33 -32.97
N LEU A 431 17.54 7.34 -32.99
CA LEU A 431 17.32 8.24 -34.13
C LEU A 431 18.60 9.00 -34.50
N GLY A 432 19.35 9.48 -33.50
CA GLY A 432 20.64 10.10 -33.72
C GLY A 432 21.63 9.15 -34.42
N ASN A 433 21.72 7.90 -33.95
CA ASN A 433 22.56 6.89 -34.60
C ASN A 433 22.08 6.58 -36.02
N LEU A 434 20.77 6.40 -36.20
CA LEU A 434 20.16 6.14 -37.50
C LEU A 434 20.47 7.25 -38.49
N ALA A 435 20.32 8.53 -38.10
CA ALA A 435 20.67 9.67 -38.95
C ALA A 435 22.13 9.63 -39.44
N ARG A 436 23.07 9.15 -38.61
CA ARG A 436 24.47 8.95 -39.01
C ARG A 436 24.64 7.80 -40.01
N PHE A 437 23.92 6.69 -39.83
CA PHE A 437 23.93 5.58 -40.77
C PHE A 437 23.26 5.96 -42.10
N THR A 438 22.08 6.58 -42.05
CA THR A 438 21.36 7.07 -43.23
C THR A 438 22.20 8.07 -44.01
N GLY A 439 22.91 8.98 -43.33
CA GLY A 439 23.83 9.90 -44.02
C GLY A 439 24.95 9.18 -44.78
N ARG A 440 25.53 8.11 -44.20
CA ARG A 440 26.53 7.28 -44.90
C ARG A 440 25.92 6.47 -46.04
N LEU A 441 24.73 5.92 -45.85
CA LEU A 441 24.02 5.18 -46.89
C LEU A 441 23.62 6.09 -48.05
N LEU A 442 23.16 7.32 -47.79
CA LEU A 442 22.84 8.29 -48.84
C LEU A 442 24.06 8.59 -49.70
N ILE A 443 25.24 8.73 -49.08
CA ILE A 443 26.50 8.93 -49.82
C ILE A 443 26.79 7.72 -50.71
N ASN A 444 26.66 6.50 -50.18
CA ASN A 444 26.88 5.28 -50.97
C ASN A 444 25.87 5.13 -52.13
N VAL A 445 24.60 5.48 -51.90
CA VAL A 445 23.55 5.45 -52.95
C VAL A 445 23.80 6.54 -54.00
N TYR A 446 24.25 7.71 -53.56
CA TYR A 446 24.65 8.81 -54.43
C TYR A 446 25.84 8.41 -55.32
N ASP A 447 26.86 7.78 -54.74
CA ASP A 447 28.00 7.23 -55.48
C ASP A 447 27.57 6.11 -56.46
N LEU A 448 26.60 5.26 -56.09
CA LEU A 448 26.05 4.23 -56.98
C LEU A 448 25.31 4.82 -58.20
N LEU A 449 24.57 5.92 -58.01
CA LEU A 449 23.88 6.61 -59.12
C LEU A 449 24.86 7.22 -60.14
N ILE A 450 26.08 7.58 -59.71
CA ILE A 450 27.12 8.19 -60.54
C ILE A 450 28.16 7.14 -60.98
N PHE A 451 27.85 5.85 -60.87
CA PHE A 451 28.80 4.76 -61.10
C PHE A 451 29.44 4.77 -62.50
N ALA A 452 28.69 5.10 -63.56
CA ALA A 452 29.20 5.09 -64.93
C ALA A 452 30.30 6.16 -65.18
N PRO A 453 30.11 7.45 -64.85
CA PRO A 453 31.19 8.45 -64.89
C PRO A 453 32.39 8.11 -63.98
N LEU A 454 32.14 7.55 -62.79
CA LEU A 454 33.17 7.18 -61.82
C LEU A 454 34.08 6.05 -62.32
N TRP A 455 33.51 5.06 -63.01
CA TRP A 455 34.27 3.96 -63.60
C TRP A 455 35.23 4.45 -64.71
N VAL A 456 34.75 5.37 -65.56
CA VAL A 456 35.57 6.03 -66.59
C VAL A 456 36.72 6.84 -65.95
N GLU A 457 36.46 7.60 -64.90
CA GLU A 457 37.49 8.34 -64.16
C GLU A 457 38.55 7.41 -63.53
N GLN A 458 38.14 6.28 -62.95
CA GLN A 458 39.04 5.30 -62.35
C GLN A 458 39.92 4.58 -63.37
N LEU A 459 39.38 4.25 -64.55
CA LEU A 459 40.17 3.69 -65.67
C LEU A 459 41.26 4.66 -66.16
N ILE A 460 40.94 5.95 -66.22
CA ILE A 460 41.91 6.98 -66.62
C ILE A 460 42.98 7.18 -65.53
N LYS A 461 42.58 7.24 -64.24
CA LYS A 461 43.52 7.38 -63.10
C LYS A 461 44.43 6.17 -62.90
N THR A 462 43.92 4.95 -63.07
CA THR A 462 44.73 3.72 -62.97
C THR A 462 45.72 3.58 -64.13
N SER A 463 45.32 4.01 -65.33
CA SER A 463 46.22 4.10 -66.48
C SER A 463 47.30 5.18 -66.30
N GLY A 464 46.97 6.32 -65.68
CA GLY A 464 47.92 7.37 -65.33
C GLY A 464 48.91 6.98 -64.22
N LYS A 465 48.45 6.28 -63.17
CA LYS A 465 49.33 5.77 -62.09
C LYS A 465 50.31 4.71 -62.58
N ARG A 466 49.86 3.75 -63.40
CA ARG A 466 50.74 2.77 -64.06
C ARG A 466 51.81 3.42 -64.93
N LYS A 467 51.49 4.56 -65.56
CA LYS A 467 52.44 5.30 -66.39
C LYS A 467 53.42 6.14 -65.57
N ALA A 468 53.05 6.56 -64.36
CA ALA A 468 53.95 7.27 -63.44
C ALA A 468 54.93 6.30 -62.75
N GLU A 469 54.47 5.12 -62.30
CA GLU A 469 55.36 4.06 -61.78
C GLU A 469 56.34 3.55 -62.86
N ALA A 470 55.90 3.44 -64.11
CA ALA A 470 56.78 3.04 -65.22
C ALA A 470 57.80 4.13 -65.65
N VAL A 471 57.62 5.39 -65.23
CA VAL A 471 58.57 6.49 -65.50
C VAL A 471 59.57 6.66 -64.36
N ASP A 472 59.16 6.33 -63.12
CA ASP A 472 60.05 6.31 -61.94
C ASP A 472 61.07 5.15 -62.03
N ASP A 473 60.63 3.97 -62.52
CA ASP A 473 61.50 2.80 -62.81
C ASP A 473 62.48 3.05 -63.97
N MET A 474 62.28 4.10 -64.78
CA MET A 474 63.16 4.49 -65.89
C MET A 474 64.09 5.67 -65.55
N ALA A 475 63.99 6.24 -64.35
CA ALA A 475 64.73 7.43 -63.94
C ALA A 475 65.90 7.16 -62.98
N GLU A 476 66.17 5.90 -62.61
CA GLU A 476 67.43 5.51 -61.95
C GLU A 476 68.45 5.04 -62.99
N PRO A 477 69.53 5.81 -63.28
CA PRO A 477 70.63 5.28 -64.05
C PRO A 477 71.45 4.33 -63.16
N GLU A 478 71.66 3.11 -63.66
CA GLU A 478 72.61 2.13 -63.15
C GLU A 478 74.00 2.78 -62.94
N THR A 479 74.32 3.15 -61.70
CA THR A 479 75.71 3.26 -61.26
C THR A 479 76.14 1.93 -60.69
N VAL A 480 76.70 1.09 -61.55
CA VAL A 480 77.45 -0.10 -61.16
C VAL A 480 78.75 0.34 -60.49
N SER A 481 78.93 0.01 -59.21
CA SER A 481 80.25 -0.27 -58.64
C SER A 481 80.12 -1.35 -57.54
N PRO A 482 80.95 -2.40 -57.56
CA PRO A 482 80.79 -3.58 -56.71
C PRO A 482 81.61 -3.49 -55.41
N LEU A 483 81.37 -4.47 -54.52
CA LEU A 483 82.11 -4.80 -53.29
C LEU A 483 81.67 -4.01 -52.05
N ALA A 484 81.58 -4.55 -50.84
CA ALA A 484 81.56 -5.92 -50.32
C ALA A 484 81.27 -5.78 -48.82
N ARG A 485 80.37 -6.62 -48.30
CA ARG A 485 80.48 -7.37 -47.04
C ARG A 485 80.72 -6.66 -45.69
N GLU A 486 79.97 -7.20 -44.73
CA GLU A 486 80.28 -7.44 -43.31
C GLU A 486 79.76 -6.47 -42.23
N SER A 487 79.05 -7.11 -41.28
CA SER A 487 78.81 -6.74 -39.86
C SER A 487 77.94 -5.50 -39.60
N ALA A 488 77.00 -5.45 -38.67
CA ALA A 488 76.66 -6.29 -37.51
C ALA A 488 75.15 -6.17 -37.22
#